data_AF-A0A645FC39-F1
#
_entry.id   AF-A0A645FC39-F1
#
_cell.length_a   1.000
_cell.length_b   1.000
_cell.length_c   1.000
_cell.angle_alpha   90.00
_cell.angle_beta   90.00
_cell.angle_gamma   90.00
#
_symmetry.space_group_name_H-M   'P 1'
#
loop_
_entity.id
_entity.type
_entity.pdbx_description
1 polymer ?
#
loop_
_entity_poly.entity_id
_entity_poly.type
_entity_poly.pdbx_seq_one_letter_code
_entity_poly.pdbx_strand_id
1 'polypeptide(L)'
;MNVFYRTCINNVESPFFIDMLKDWFTVEEVAATIKKAGGKSFLAHLYGYYADNYEEFVDSIISLNALDGVECYHSLHSIEITKQLLNYCKEHNLYACGGSDYHGRLKPTVKMGESIVDTKIPFDILKPWLPSNVL
;
A
#
# COMPACT_ATOMS: atom_id res chain seq x y z
N MET A 1 -8.05 2.28 13.82
CA MET A 1 -6.84 2.81 14.49
C MET A 1 -7.27 3.96 15.39
N ASN A 2 -6.82 4.00 16.64
CA ASN A 2 -7.23 5.01 17.62
C ASN A 2 -6.74 6.41 17.19
N VAL A 3 -7.62 7.43 17.23
CA VAL A 3 -7.26 8.84 16.94
C VAL A 3 -6.04 9.26 17.76
N PHE A 4 -6.00 8.88 19.04
CA PHE A 4 -4.87 9.13 19.94
C PHE A 4 -3.53 8.64 19.36
N TYR A 5 -3.50 7.45 18.76
CA TYR A 5 -2.27 6.92 18.17
C TYR A 5 -1.79 7.79 17.01
N ARG A 6 -2.70 8.21 16.12
CA ARG A 6 -2.36 9.01 14.94
C ARG A 6 -2.00 10.45 15.29
N THR A 7 -2.69 11.07 16.25
CA THR A 7 -2.55 12.50 16.55
C THR A 7 -1.61 12.81 17.71
N CYS A 8 -1.37 11.83 18.59
CA CYS A 8 -0.51 12.01 19.76
C CYS A 8 0.79 11.22 19.62
N ILE A 9 0.71 9.88 19.49
CA ILE A 9 1.94 9.05 19.46
C ILE A 9 2.81 9.33 18.23
N ASN A 10 2.20 9.55 17.05
CA ASN A 10 2.92 9.79 15.80
C ASN A 10 3.16 11.29 15.48
N ASN A 11 2.86 12.21 16.39
CA ASN A 11 3.03 13.64 16.18
C ASN A 11 4.24 14.16 16.97
N VAL A 12 5.28 14.61 16.27
CA VAL A 12 6.55 15.11 16.86
C VAL A 12 6.35 16.25 17.86
N GLU A 13 5.28 17.03 17.72
CA GLU A 13 4.93 18.13 18.63
C GLU A 13 4.15 17.68 19.87
N SER A 14 3.76 16.40 19.95
CA SER A 14 2.99 15.87 21.07
C SER A 14 3.89 15.49 22.25
N PRO A 15 3.48 15.74 23.51
CA PRO A 15 4.21 15.24 24.68
C PRO A 15 4.18 13.70 24.80
N PHE A 16 3.36 13.02 24.00
CA PHE A 16 3.29 11.56 23.93
C PHE A 16 4.04 11.00 22.72
N PHE A 17 4.78 11.83 21.98
CA PHE A 17 5.52 11.39 20.80
C PHE A 17 6.51 10.28 21.17
N ILE A 18 6.46 9.20 20.41
CA ILE A 18 7.47 8.14 20.46
C ILE A 18 8.10 8.06 19.08
N ASP A 19 9.41 8.29 19.02
CA ASP A 19 10.19 8.17 17.79
C ASP A 19 10.39 6.69 17.45
N MET A 20 9.37 6.11 16.82
CA MET A 20 9.36 4.72 16.37
C MET A 20 10.32 4.49 15.20
N LEU A 21 10.78 5.56 14.53
CA LEU A 21 11.64 5.44 13.34
C LEU A 21 13.01 4.87 13.68
N LYS A 22 13.50 5.05 14.92
CA LYS A 22 14.80 4.52 15.36
C LYS A 22 14.90 3.01 15.34
N ASP A 23 13.76 2.33 15.49
CA ASP A 23 13.69 0.87 15.55
C ASP A 23 13.11 0.26 14.27
N TRP A 24 12.76 1.08 13.27
CA TRP A 24 12.15 0.63 12.02
C TRP A 24 13.18 0.54 10.90
N PHE A 25 13.07 -0.51 10.09
CA PHE A 25 13.86 -0.67 8.87
C PHE A 25 13.47 0.36 7.82
N THR A 26 14.41 0.77 6.98
CA THR A 26 14.10 1.61 5.82
C THR A 26 13.29 0.84 4.77
N VAL A 27 12.69 1.56 3.82
CA VAL A 27 11.95 0.95 2.70
C VAL A 27 12.85 -0.01 1.91
N GLU A 28 14.11 0.39 1.66
CA GLU A 28 15.09 -0.41 0.93
C GLU A 28 15.47 -1.68 1.70
N GLU A 29 15.68 -1.59 3.02
CA GLU A 29 16.01 -2.75 3.87
C GLU A 29 14.86 -3.76 3.90
N VAL A 30 13.62 -3.29 4.06
CA VAL A 30 12.43 -4.14 4.04
C VAL A 30 12.25 -4.78 2.67
N ALA A 31 12.33 -3.99 1.60
CA ALA A 31 12.16 -4.50 0.24
C ALA A 31 13.24 -5.51 -0.15
N ALA A 32 14.51 -5.24 0.19
CA ALA A 32 15.61 -6.17 0.00
C ALA A 32 15.39 -7.49 0.76
N THR A 33 14.89 -7.41 1.99
CA THR A 33 14.56 -8.59 2.82
C THR A 33 13.46 -9.43 2.19
N ILE A 34 12.36 -8.81 1.73
CA ILE A 34 11.27 -9.48 1.02
C ILE A 34 11.79 -10.18 -0.25
N LYS A 35 12.58 -9.46 -1.06
CA LYS A 35 13.16 -9.98 -2.30
C LYS A 35 14.12 -11.14 -2.06
N LYS A 36 14.94 -11.07 -0.99
CA LYS A 36 15.83 -12.16 -0.57
C LYS A 36 15.06 -13.43 -0.19
N ALA A 37 13.83 -13.30 0.30
CA ALA A 37 12.93 -14.43 0.56
C ALA A 37 12.19 -14.94 -0.70
N GLY A 38 12.47 -14.37 -1.88
CA GLY A 38 11.80 -14.72 -3.14
C GLY A 38 10.47 -13.98 -3.36
N GLY A 39 10.13 -13.01 -2.50
CA GLY A 39 8.91 -12.24 -2.59
C GLY A 39 9.00 -11.02 -3.52
N LYS A 40 7.85 -10.37 -3.69
CA LYS A 40 7.69 -9.07 -4.36
C LYS A 40 7.22 -8.05 -3.34
N SER A 41 7.75 -6.84 -3.43
CA SER A 41 7.53 -5.75 -2.47
C SER A 41 6.59 -4.69 -3.06
N PHE A 42 5.59 -4.29 -2.28
CA PHE A 42 4.53 -3.37 -2.74
C PHE A 42 4.29 -2.26 -1.73
N LEU A 43 4.03 -1.03 -2.21
CA LEU A 43 3.51 0.05 -1.37
C LEU A 43 2.02 -0.19 -1.09
N ALA A 44 1.70 -0.54 0.16
CA ALA A 44 0.33 -0.78 0.58
C ALA A 44 -0.47 0.52 0.76
N HIS A 45 -1.74 0.50 0.37
CA HIS A 45 -2.81 1.45 0.64
C HIS A 45 -2.36 2.92 0.68
N LEU A 46 -1.88 3.44 -0.46
CA LEU A 46 -1.29 4.79 -0.58
C LEU A 46 -2.12 5.89 0.13
N TYR A 47 -3.45 5.85 -0.02
CA TYR A 47 -4.35 6.84 0.59
C TYR A 47 -4.68 6.59 2.06
N GLY A 48 -4.00 5.62 2.70
CA GLY A 48 -4.02 5.38 4.14
C GLY A 48 -2.93 6.14 4.91
N TYR A 49 -1.91 6.64 4.21
CA TYR A 49 -0.89 7.54 4.75
C TYR A 49 -1.44 8.96 4.90
N TYR A 50 -0.74 9.79 5.67
CA TYR A 50 -1.00 11.22 5.70
C TYR A 50 0.06 11.90 4.83
N ALA A 51 -0.37 12.49 3.72
CA ALA A 51 0.48 13.22 2.80
C ALA A 51 -0.25 14.48 2.32
N ASP A 52 0.47 15.60 2.26
CA ASP A 52 -0.07 16.86 1.72
C ASP A 52 -0.25 16.77 0.19
N ASN A 53 0.67 16.08 -0.48
CA ASN A 53 0.60 15.74 -1.90
C ASN A 53 0.92 14.25 -2.10
N TYR A 54 -0.09 13.46 -2.48
CA TYR A 54 0.06 12.02 -2.68
C TYR A 54 0.89 11.65 -3.91
N GLU A 55 0.93 12.51 -4.94
CA GLU A 55 1.72 12.28 -6.15
C GLU A 55 3.21 12.42 -5.84
N GLU A 56 3.62 13.52 -5.21
CA GLU A 56 4.98 13.70 -4.73
C GLU A 56 5.38 12.63 -3.70
N PHE A 57 4.44 12.24 -2.84
CA PHE A 57 4.69 11.20 -1.86
C PHE A 57 4.96 9.84 -2.51
N VAL A 58 4.12 9.38 -3.44
CA VAL A 58 4.37 8.11 -4.14
C VAL A 58 5.67 8.18 -4.94
N ASP A 59 5.94 9.29 -5.63
CA ASP A 59 7.18 9.48 -6.38
C ASP A 59 8.41 9.42 -5.49
N SER A 60 8.36 10.03 -4.30
CA SER A 60 9.46 9.99 -3.34
C SER A 60 9.82 8.55 -2.95
N ILE A 61 8.83 7.69 -2.74
CA ILE A 61 9.04 6.28 -2.37
C ILE A 61 9.48 5.45 -3.56
N ILE A 62 8.84 5.64 -4.73
CA ILE A 62 9.15 4.89 -5.95
C ILE A 62 10.53 5.26 -6.50
N SER A 63 10.98 6.52 -6.32
CA SER A 63 12.32 6.97 -6.71
C SER A 63 13.46 6.24 -6.01
N LEU A 64 13.20 5.59 -4.86
CA LEU A 64 14.16 4.73 -4.17
C LEU A 64 14.51 3.48 -4.99
N ASN A 65 13.72 3.16 -6.02
CA ASN A 65 13.87 1.97 -6.87
C ASN A 65 13.91 0.65 -6.07
N ALA A 66 13.25 0.66 -4.90
CA ALA A 66 13.25 -0.44 -3.96
C ALA A 66 12.06 -1.39 -4.15
N LEU A 67 10.91 -0.87 -4.58
CA LEU A 67 9.65 -1.60 -4.66
C LEU A 67 9.41 -2.22 -6.04
N ASP A 68 8.64 -3.29 -6.09
CA ASP A 68 8.20 -3.92 -7.35
C ASP A 68 6.83 -3.40 -7.82
N GLY A 69 6.06 -2.77 -6.93
CA GLY A 69 4.69 -2.37 -7.24
C GLY A 69 3.98 -1.50 -6.20
N VAL A 70 2.72 -1.18 -6.51
CA VAL A 70 1.82 -0.40 -5.65
C VAL A 70 0.47 -1.11 -5.53
N GLU A 71 -0.18 -0.99 -4.39
CA GLU A 71 -1.56 -1.44 -4.22
C GLU A 71 -2.53 -0.50 -4.92
N CYS A 72 -3.07 -0.92 -6.07
CA CYS A 72 -4.02 -0.12 -6.84
C CYS A 72 -5.47 -0.33 -6.37
N TYR A 73 -5.79 -1.55 -5.94
CA TYR A 73 -7.14 -1.96 -5.53
C TYR A 73 -7.23 -2.05 -4.01
N HIS A 74 -7.94 -1.12 -3.37
CA HIS A 74 -8.06 -1.10 -1.90
C HIS A 74 -9.37 -0.45 -1.45
N SER A 75 -9.90 -0.86 -0.29
CA SER A 75 -11.21 -0.43 0.26
C SER A 75 -11.37 1.08 0.49
N LEU A 76 -10.27 1.83 0.48
CA LEU A 76 -10.26 3.29 0.63
C LEU A 76 -10.24 4.04 -0.71
N HIS A 77 -10.06 3.32 -1.83
CA HIS A 77 -9.92 3.94 -3.14
C HIS A 77 -11.28 4.08 -3.81
N SER A 78 -11.46 5.14 -4.59
CA SER A 78 -12.52 5.18 -5.59
C SER A 78 -12.12 4.42 -6.86
N ILE A 79 -13.05 4.26 -7.78
CA ILE A 79 -12.77 3.66 -9.10
C ILE A 79 -11.77 4.54 -9.86
N GLU A 80 -11.88 5.86 -9.73
CA GLU A 80 -11.00 6.85 -10.36
C GLU A 80 -9.59 6.75 -9.79
N ILE A 81 -9.45 6.68 -8.47
CA ILE A 81 -8.15 6.47 -7.80
C ILE A 81 -7.51 5.16 -8.26
N THR A 82 -8.30 4.08 -8.30
CA THR A 82 -7.81 2.77 -8.78
C THR A 82 -7.27 2.89 -10.20
N LYS A 83 -7.99 3.56 -11.11
CA LYS A 83 -7.56 3.79 -12.50
C LYS A 83 -6.29 4.63 -12.58
N GLN A 84 -6.19 5.69 -11.76
CA GLN A 84 -4.99 6.54 -11.70
C GLN A 84 -3.77 5.72 -11.28
N LEU A 85 -3.88 4.92 -10.22
CA LEU A 85 -2.78 4.07 -9.75
C LEU A 85 -2.38 2.99 -10.75
N LEU A 86 -3.35 2.42 -11.49
CA LEU A 86 -3.05 1.46 -12.57
C LEU A 86 -2.28 2.10 -13.72
N ASN A 87 -2.66 3.32 -14.10
CA ASN A 87 -1.94 4.08 -15.12
C ASN A 87 -0.53 4.44 -14.64
N TYR A 88 -0.40 4.91 -13.39
CA TYR A 88 0.90 5.16 -12.76
C TYR A 88 1.79 3.92 -12.78
N CYS A 89 1.26 2.75 -12.41
CA CYS A 89 2.03 1.50 -12.45
C CYS A 89 2.51 1.19 -13.88
N LYS A 90 1.66 1.39 -14.88
CA LYS A 90 2.01 1.17 -16.29
C LYS A 90 3.10 2.13 -16.76
N GLU A 91 3.03 3.41 -16.41
CA GLU A 91 3.98 4.45 -16.82
C GLU A 91 5.37 4.24 -16.17
N HIS A 92 5.40 3.72 -14.95
CA HIS A 92 6.62 3.51 -14.18
C HIS A 92 7.16 2.06 -14.21
N ASN A 93 6.58 1.18 -15.04
CA ASN A 93 6.93 -0.25 -15.14
C ASN A 93 6.85 -1.00 -13.79
N LEU A 94 5.83 -0.67 -13.00
CA LEU A 94 5.53 -1.28 -11.71
C LEU A 94 4.40 -2.31 -11.84
N TYR A 95 4.38 -3.27 -10.93
CA TYR A 95 3.26 -4.20 -10.79
C TYR A 95 2.12 -3.60 -9.96
N ALA A 96 0.90 -4.02 -10.27
CA ALA A 96 -0.27 -3.73 -9.46
C ALA A 96 -0.58 -4.90 -8.52
N CYS A 97 -0.96 -4.59 -7.28
CA CYS A 97 -1.60 -5.54 -6.37
C CYS A 97 -2.91 -4.99 -5.81
N GLY A 98 -3.58 -5.79 -4.98
CA GLY A 98 -4.84 -5.40 -4.37
C GLY A 98 -5.15 -6.18 -3.11
N GLY A 99 -5.78 -5.51 -2.15
CA GLY A 99 -6.22 -6.07 -0.88
C GLY A 99 -7.45 -5.35 -0.35
N SER A 100 -8.40 -6.11 0.18
CA SER A 100 -9.57 -5.50 0.83
C SER A 100 -9.23 -4.83 2.15
N ASP A 101 -8.11 -5.22 2.77
CA ASP A 101 -7.71 -4.80 4.10
C ASP A 101 -8.84 -4.99 5.16
N TYR A 102 -9.45 -6.19 5.09
CA TYR A 102 -10.61 -6.56 5.89
C TYR A 102 -10.23 -6.79 7.36
N HIS A 103 -10.96 -6.15 8.27
CA HIS A 103 -10.73 -6.22 9.71
C HIS A 103 -11.99 -6.58 10.51
N GLY A 104 -12.95 -7.26 9.86
CA GLY A 104 -14.20 -7.68 10.50
C GLY A 104 -14.97 -6.52 11.10
N ARG A 105 -15.29 -6.62 12.39
CA ARG A 105 -16.09 -5.61 13.12
C ARG A 105 -15.43 -4.22 13.14
N LEU A 106 -14.12 -4.13 12.95
CA LEU A 106 -13.42 -2.83 12.91
C LEU A 106 -13.61 -2.07 11.59
N LYS A 107 -13.99 -2.77 10.52
CA LYS A 107 -14.31 -2.20 9.20
C LYS A 107 -15.58 -2.87 8.65
N PRO A 108 -16.76 -2.60 9.23
CA PRO A 108 -17.98 -3.36 8.93
C PRO A 108 -18.49 -3.19 7.50
N THR A 109 -18.05 -2.15 6.79
CA THR A 109 -18.42 -1.87 5.40
C THR A 109 -17.48 -2.53 4.39
N VAL A 110 -16.33 -3.04 4.84
CA VAL A 110 -15.34 -3.72 4.00
C VAL A 110 -15.69 -5.20 3.93
N LYS A 111 -15.72 -5.76 2.73
CA LYS A 111 -15.91 -7.20 2.51
C LYS A 111 -14.60 -7.82 2.02
N MET A 112 -14.36 -9.07 2.42
CA MET A 112 -13.17 -9.80 2.01
C MET A 112 -13.12 -9.96 0.48
N GLY A 113 -11.97 -9.65 -0.13
CA GLY A 113 -11.75 -9.76 -1.58
C GLY A 113 -12.39 -8.65 -2.43
N GLU A 114 -12.90 -7.58 -1.80
CA GLU A 114 -13.43 -6.41 -2.49
C GLU A 114 -12.51 -5.19 -2.34
N SER A 115 -12.29 -4.45 -3.42
CA SER A 115 -11.59 -3.16 -3.38
C SER A 115 -12.54 -2.00 -3.13
N ILE A 116 -13.79 -2.12 -3.56
CA ILE A 116 -14.85 -1.14 -3.34
C ILE A 116 -16.10 -1.97 -3.09
N VAL A 117 -17.10 -1.43 -2.38
CA VAL A 117 -18.36 -2.13 -2.11
C VAL A 117 -18.89 -2.75 -3.41
N ASP A 118 -19.10 -4.07 -3.37
CA ASP A 118 -19.61 -4.90 -4.47
C ASP A 118 -18.71 -4.94 -5.72
N THR A 119 -17.45 -4.51 -5.62
CA THR A 119 -16.42 -4.61 -6.66
C THR A 119 -15.30 -5.52 -6.22
N LYS A 120 -15.21 -6.71 -6.84
CA LYS A 120 -14.14 -7.68 -6.58
C LYS A 120 -12.80 -7.21 -7.13
N ILE A 121 -11.75 -7.53 -6.40
CA ILE A 121 -10.37 -7.35 -6.88
C ILE A 121 -10.15 -8.33 -8.05
N PRO A 122 -9.79 -7.87 -9.25
CA PRO A 122 -9.62 -8.76 -10.39
C PRO A 122 -8.41 -9.67 -10.18
N PHE A 123 -8.58 -10.98 -10.32
CA PHE A 123 -7.48 -11.95 -10.18
C PHE A 123 -6.37 -11.72 -11.22
N ASP A 124 -6.74 -11.22 -12.39
CA ASP A 124 -5.86 -10.97 -13.52
C ASP A 124 -4.72 -9.98 -13.24
N ILE A 125 -4.84 -9.14 -12.20
CA ILE A 125 -3.78 -8.21 -11.79
C ILE A 125 -2.52 -8.94 -11.32
N LEU A 126 -2.65 -10.22 -10.94
CA LEU A 126 -1.55 -11.05 -10.49
C LEU A 126 -0.75 -11.64 -11.66
N LYS A 127 -1.36 -11.81 -12.85
CA LYS A 127 -0.72 -12.45 -14.02
C LYS A 127 0.67 -11.89 -14.37
N PRO A 128 0.93 -10.57 -14.31
CA PRO A 128 2.24 -10.00 -14.68
C PRO A 128 3.40 -10.39 -13.76
N TRP A 129 3.11 -10.83 -12.53
CA TRP A 129 4.14 -11.10 -11.52
C TRP A 129 3.95 -12.42 -10.76
N LEU A 130 2.91 -13.19 -11.08
CA LEU A 130 2.78 -14.57 -10.65
C LEU A 130 3.91 -15.41 -11.25
N PRO A 131 4.51 -16.31 -10.45
CA PRO A 131 5.44 -17.31 -10.98
C PRO A 131 4.75 -18.14 -12.07
N SER A 132 5.48 -18.44 -13.15
CA SER A 132 4.98 -19.19 -14.31
C SER A 132 4.51 -20.62 -14.00
N ASN A 133 4.79 -21.13 -12.80
CA ASN A 133 4.37 -22.44 -12.32
C ASN A 133 3.11 -22.42 -11.43
N VAL A 134 2.43 -21.27 -11.30
CA VAL A 134 1.26 -21.08 -10.41
C VAL A 134 -0.06 -20.89 -11.19
N LEU A 135 0.01 -20.74 -12.52
CA LEU A 135 -1.15 -20.66 -13.42
C LEU A 135 -1.25 -21.92 -14.30
#